data_AF-A0A5Q4BAC1-F1
#
_entry.id   AF-A0A5Q4BAC1-F1
#
_cell.length_a   1.000
_cell.length_b   1.000
_cell.length_c   1.000
_cell.angle_alpha   90.00
_cell.angle_beta   90.00
_cell.angle_gamma   90.00
#
_symmetry.space_group_name_H-M   'P 1'
#
loop_
_entity.id
_entity.type
_entity.pdbx_description
1 polymer ?
#
loop_
_entity_poly.entity_id
_entity_poly.type
_entity_poly.pdbx_seq_one_letter_code
_entity_poly.pdbx_strand_id
1 'polypeptide(L)'
;MPLRETDPDFESDILKQVKVGIEAARNAKFGVSKYFMPLPLLVDESAANPLPCCEPAEETTAVSAHVSARIHALYKKVAAAYSEIEDPPASLGIYLGIKPQEFEAEPDWCRHRRHHSRRLRLHEPETLPNLPFVTSLTIRSMSLGSGAENATDIRPLSALVPLQCLVHLPAVQEWNAPWLWERPMPASMPSRVMRENYTWPWEGPLRDARHEFGAAITDQEKHLCGRRIPASLTRASLHFWPFFSLPQHDQSVARPNLVHPADKDPVSVGLCKLGAQLSLFDVRAVVTSDLFPSPEAPADQQWSQMRRFRLEFHTLRPDGRWYFVGPGGEDPHDSEEG
;
A
#
# COMPACT_ATOMS: atom_id res chain seq x y z
N MET A 1 -8.77 -10.01 -21.24
CA MET A 1 -9.37 -11.06 -20.41
C MET A 1 -10.58 -10.46 -19.73
N PRO A 2 -11.77 -11.07 -19.87
CA PRO A 2 -12.98 -10.55 -19.25
C PRO A 2 -12.89 -10.56 -17.74
N LEU A 3 -13.57 -9.61 -17.12
CA LEU A 3 -13.75 -9.53 -15.68
C LEU A 3 -15.20 -9.90 -15.38
N ARG A 4 -15.42 -10.78 -14.40
CA ARG A 4 -16.75 -11.04 -13.86
C ARG A 4 -16.85 -10.47 -12.46
N GLU A 5 -17.78 -9.55 -12.29
CA GLU A 5 -18.12 -9.00 -10.99
C GLU A 5 -18.76 -10.08 -10.10
N THR A 6 -18.22 -10.27 -8.89
CA THR A 6 -18.71 -11.28 -7.93
C THR A 6 -19.68 -10.72 -6.91
N ASP A 7 -19.77 -9.39 -6.81
CA ASP A 7 -20.55 -8.63 -5.84
C ASP A 7 -21.37 -7.52 -6.55
N PRO A 8 -22.35 -7.87 -7.40
CA PRO A 8 -23.11 -6.86 -8.17
C PRO A 8 -23.93 -5.91 -7.29
N ASP A 9 -24.25 -6.29 -6.04
CA ASP A 9 -24.97 -5.46 -5.06
C ASP A 9 -24.04 -4.87 -3.99
N PHE A 10 -22.78 -4.59 -4.35
CA PHE A 10 -21.77 -4.10 -3.42
C PHE A 10 -22.19 -2.82 -2.68
N GLU A 11 -23.01 -1.96 -3.30
CA GLU A 11 -23.50 -0.74 -2.64
C GLU A 11 -24.38 -1.03 -1.42
N SER A 12 -25.27 -2.02 -1.52
CA SER A 12 -26.15 -2.44 -0.43
C SER A 12 -25.35 -3.15 0.67
N ASP A 13 -24.39 -4.00 0.27
CA ASP A 13 -23.49 -4.68 1.21
C ASP A 13 -22.61 -3.71 1.99
N ILE A 14 -22.06 -2.70 1.30
CA ILE A 14 -21.31 -1.61 1.92
C ILE A 14 -22.22 -0.87 2.90
N LEU A 15 -23.43 -0.47 2.48
CA LEU A 15 -24.35 0.26 3.35
C LEU A 15 -24.67 -0.53 4.62
N LYS A 16 -24.92 -1.84 4.50
CA LYS A 16 -25.16 -2.73 5.63
C LYS A 16 -23.96 -2.76 6.58
N GLN A 17 -22.75 -2.93 6.06
CA GLN A 17 -21.52 -2.96 6.86
C GLN A 17 -21.22 -1.61 7.54
N VAL A 18 -21.49 -0.50 6.84
CA VAL A 18 -21.39 0.86 7.38
C VAL A 18 -22.35 1.06 8.54
N LYS A 19 -23.64 0.72 8.38
CA LYS A 19 -24.64 0.85 9.46
C LYS A 19 -24.26 0.03 10.69
N VAL A 20 -23.79 -1.21 10.51
CA VAL A 20 -23.27 -2.04 11.61
C VAL A 20 -22.09 -1.37 12.31
N GLY A 21 -21.14 -0.81 11.54
CA GLY A 21 -19.98 -0.13 12.08
C GLY A 21 -20.32 1.13 12.88
N ILE A 22 -21.28 1.93 12.40
CA ILE A 22 -21.72 3.15 13.10
C ILE A 22 -22.47 2.80 14.38
N GLU A 23 -23.38 1.83 14.35
CA GLU A 23 -24.11 1.41 15.55
C GLU A 23 -23.17 0.80 16.61
N ALA A 24 -22.16 0.04 16.18
CA ALA A 24 -21.11 -0.43 17.08
C ALA A 24 -20.31 0.75 17.69
N ALA A 25 -19.97 1.75 16.89
CA ALA A 25 -19.27 2.95 17.35
C ALA A 25 -20.07 3.77 18.36
N ARG A 26 -21.40 3.84 18.19
CA ARG A 26 -22.30 4.52 19.12
C ARG A 26 -22.30 3.85 20.49
N ASN A 27 -22.35 2.52 20.53
CA ASN A 27 -22.35 1.76 21.78
C ASN A 27 -21.00 1.81 22.52
N ALA A 28 -19.88 1.85 21.79
CA ALA A 28 -18.54 1.78 22.38
C ALA A 28 -17.79 3.12 22.42
N LYS A 29 -18.41 4.24 22.01
CA LYS A 29 -17.81 5.58 21.77
C LYS A 29 -16.72 5.65 20.70
N PHE A 30 -16.19 4.50 20.28
CA PHE A 30 -15.29 4.31 19.15
C PHE A 30 -15.72 3.05 18.40
N GLY A 31 -15.79 3.11 17.08
CA GLY A 31 -16.04 1.93 16.27
C GLY A 31 -15.40 2.04 14.91
N VAL A 32 -15.33 0.90 14.22
CA VAL A 32 -14.65 0.76 12.94
C VAL A 32 -15.63 0.20 11.94
N SER A 33 -15.92 0.96 10.89
CA SER A 33 -16.59 0.45 9.70
C SER A 33 -15.60 -0.37 8.89
N LYS A 34 -15.88 -1.67 8.75
CA LYS A 34 -15.02 -2.61 8.05
C LYS A 34 -15.66 -2.94 6.71
N TYR A 35 -14.90 -2.85 5.63
CA TYR A 35 -15.28 -3.34 4.32
C TYR A 35 -14.21 -4.25 3.74
N PHE A 36 -14.62 -5.46 3.35
CA PHE A 36 -13.77 -6.45 2.71
C PHE A 36 -14.10 -6.50 1.22
N MET A 37 -13.31 -5.79 0.43
CA MET A 37 -13.53 -5.60 -1.01
C MET A 37 -13.08 -6.84 -1.79
N PRO A 38 -14.00 -7.60 -2.42
CA PRO A 38 -13.61 -8.60 -3.40
C PRO A 38 -13.08 -7.93 -4.67
N LEU A 39 -12.09 -8.56 -5.29
CA LEU A 39 -11.66 -8.22 -6.64
C LEU A 39 -12.53 -8.96 -7.66
N PRO A 40 -12.71 -8.44 -8.88
CA PRO A 40 -13.51 -9.11 -9.89
C PRO A 40 -12.80 -10.42 -10.28
N LEU A 41 -13.59 -11.45 -10.56
CA LEU A 41 -13.09 -12.73 -11.00
C LEU A 41 -12.45 -12.59 -12.38
N LEU A 42 -11.24 -13.13 -12.52
CA LEU A 42 -10.56 -13.22 -13.81
C LEU A 42 -11.10 -14.43 -14.57
N VAL A 43 -11.84 -14.17 -15.65
CA VAL A 43 -12.48 -15.20 -16.48
C VAL A 43 -11.52 -15.62 -17.58
N ASP A 44 -11.27 -16.92 -17.69
CA ASP A 44 -10.45 -17.45 -18.77
C ASP A 44 -11.32 -17.90 -19.95
N GLU A 45 -11.29 -17.13 -21.04
CA GLU A 45 -11.88 -17.51 -22.33
C GLU A 45 -10.84 -18.15 -23.28
N SER A 46 -9.70 -18.63 -22.75
CA SER A 46 -8.52 -19.04 -23.54
C SER A 46 -8.73 -20.19 -24.51
N ALA A 47 -9.89 -20.85 -24.50
CA ALA A 47 -10.27 -21.76 -25.58
C ALA A 47 -10.17 -21.10 -26.98
N ALA A 48 -10.25 -19.76 -27.06
CA ALA A 48 -10.11 -19.02 -28.31
C ALA A 48 -8.74 -18.30 -28.48
N ASN A 49 -8.05 -17.91 -27.40
CA ASN A 49 -6.77 -17.16 -27.46
C ASN A 49 -5.90 -17.44 -26.21
N PRO A 50 -4.63 -17.85 -26.36
CA PRO A 50 -3.73 -18.03 -25.21
C PRO A 50 -3.56 -16.74 -24.41
N LEU A 51 -3.70 -16.82 -23.08
CA LEU A 51 -3.46 -15.67 -22.21
C LEU A 51 -1.99 -15.23 -22.30
N PRO A 52 -1.71 -13.91 -22.30
CA PRO A 52 -0.33 -13.44 -22.16
C PRO A 52 0.23 -13.92 -20.83
N CYS A 53 1.53 -14.23 -20.80
CA CYS A 53 2.16 -14.71 -19.58
C CYS A 53 2.12 -13.65 -18.45
N CYS A 54 2.15 -12.36 -18.78
CA CYS A 54 2.03 -11.26 -17.82
C CYS A 54 0.67 -10.56 -17.92
N GLU A 55 0.28 -9.88 -16.85
CA GLU A 55 -0.95 -9.09 -16.82
C GLU A 55 -0.90 -7.90 -17.81
N PRO A 56 -1.89 -7.78 -18.71
CA PRO A 56 -1.97 -6.68 -19.65
C PRO A 56 -2.41 -5.39 -18.94
N ALA A 57 -2.09 -4.24 -19.55
CA ALA A 57 -2.39 -2.93 -18.96
C ALA A 57 -3.91 -2.73 -18.80
N GLU A 58 -4.68 -3.19 -19.78
CA GLU A 58 -6.14 -3.09 -19.84
C GLU A 58 -6.79 -3.80 -18.66
N GLU A 59 -6.26 -4.96 -18.26
CA GLU A 59 -6.72 -5.69 -17.08
C GLU A 59 -6.48 -4.89 -15.79
N THR A 60 -5.28 -4.31 -15.64
CA THR A 60 -4.97 -3.49 -14.46
C THR A 60 -5.85 -2.25 -14.39
N THR A 61 -6.11 -1.61 -15.54
CA THR A 61 -7.00 -0.45 -15.63
C THR A 61 -8.43 -0.82 -15.22
N ALA A 62 -8.93 -1.96 -15.71
CA ALA A 62 -10.28 -2.41 -15.39
C ALA A 62 -10.43 -2.82 -13.91
N VAL A 63 -9.43 -3.52 -13.35
CA VAL A 63 -9.41 -3.84 -11.91
C VAL A 63 -9.25 -2.59 -11.05
N SER A 64 -8.47 -1.59 -11.50
CA SER A 64 -8.36 -0.29 -10.82
C SER A 64 -9.69 0.46 -10.83
N ALA A 65 -10.44 0.43 -11.94
CA ALA A 65 -11.78 1.00 -12.03
C ALA A 65 -12.76 0.31 -11.05
N HIS A 66 -12.70 -1.01 -10.93
CA HIS A 66 -13.47 -1.77 -9.95
C HIS A 66 -13.15 -1.33 -8.51
N VAL A 67 -11.88 -1.33 -8.13
CA VAL A 67 -11.45 -0.87 -6.79
C VAL A 67 -11.89 0.57 -6.52
N SER A 68 -11.75 1.45 -7.52
CA SER A 68 -12.15 2.86 -7.42
C SER A 68 -13.64 3.00 -7.14
N ALA A 69 -14.49 2.32 -7.90
CA ALA A 69 -15.95 2.35 -7.72
C ALA A 69 -16.36 1.95 -6.29
N ARG A 70 -15.72 0.91 -5.73
CA ARG A 70 -15.97 0.46 -4.35
C ARG A 70 -15.49 1.44 -3.29
N ILE A 71 -14.32 2.06 -3.46
CA ILE A 71 -13.81 3.08 -2.53
C ILE A 71 -14.76 4.30 -2.53
N HIS A 72 -15.17 4.75 -3.72
CA HIS A 72 -16.15 5.83 -3.88
C HIS A 72 -17.47 5.51 -3.21
N ALA A 73 -18.01 4.31 -3.44
CA ALA A 73 -19.24 3.87 -2.79
C ALA A 73 -19.08 3.82 -1.26
N LEU A 74 -17.99 3.25 -0.74
CA LEU A 74 -17.71 3.22 0.69
C LEU A 74 -17.76 4.62 1.31
N TYR A 75 -17.01 5.56 0.75
CA TYR A 75 -16.99 6.94 1.25
C TYR A 75 -18.37 7.61 1.17
N LYS A 76 -19.10 7.45 0.06
CA LYS A 76 -20.46 7.99 -0.11
C LYS A 76 -21.46 7.40 0.90
N LYS A 77 -21.44 6.08 1.10
CA LYS A 77 -22.35 5.42 2.06
C LYS A 77 -21.99 5.76 3.50
N VAL A 78 -20.71 5.90 3.85
CA VAL A 78 -20.28 6.39 5.17
C VAL A 78 -20.80 7.80 5.42
N ALA A 79 -20.64 8.72 4.45
CA ALA A 79 -21.17 10.08 4.57
C ALA A 79 -22.69 10.10 4.78
N ALA A 80 -23.44 9.38 3.93
CA ALA A 80 -24.90 9.33 3.98
C ALA A 80 -25.39 8.71 5.30
N ALA A 81 -24.90 7.52 5.66
CA ALA A 81 -25.34 6.83 6.87
C ALA A 81 -25.04 7.61 8.14
N TYR A 82 -23.90 8.31 8.22
CA TYR A 82 -23.59 9.15 9.37
C TYR A 82 -24.54 10.35 9.48
N SER A 83 -24.97 10.93 8.34
CA SER A 83 -25.90 12.07 8.34
C SER A 83 -27.35 11.72 8.68
N GLU A 84 -27.76 10.46 8.48
CA GLU A 84 -29.13 9.98 8.73
C GLU A 84 -29.37 9.57 10.19
N ILE A 85 -28.31 9.43 10.99
CA ILE A 85 -28.39 8.91 12.36
C ILE A 85 -28.59 10.05 13.36
N GLU A 86 -29.64 9.92 14.19
CA GLU A 86 -29.85 10.76 15.35
C GLU A 86 -28.81 10.41 16.43
N ASP A 87 -28.01 11.40 16.87
CA ASP A 87 -26.87 11.25 17.79
C ASP A 87 -25.75 10.32 17.26
N PRO A 88 -25.00 10.74 16.22
CA PRO A 88 -23.95 9.92 15.62
C PRO A 88 -22.74 9.78 16.56
N PRO A 89 -21.95 8.69 16.45
CA PRO A 89 -20.81 8.46 17.31
C PRO A 89 -19.77 9.57 17.17
N ALA A 90 -19.14 9.96 18.29
CA ALA A 90 -18.11 11.00 18.29
C ALA A 90 -16.89 10.70 17.39
N SER A 91 -16.64 9.43 17.07
CA SER A 91 -15.55 9.02 16.21
C SER A 91 -15.86 7.73 15.46
N LEU A 92 -15.42 7.66 14.20
CA LEU A 92 -15.49 6.46 13.37
C LEU A 92 -14.11 6.16 12.76
N GLY A 93 -13.73 4.88 12.72
CA GLY A 93 -12.61 4.40 11.94
C GLY A 93 -13.09 3.76 10.63
N ILE A 94 -12.29 3.87 9.57
CA ILE A 94 -12.49 3.13 8.32
C ILE A 94 -11.42 2.04 8.23
N TYR A 95 -11.85 0.81 7.98
CA TYR A 95 -10.99 -0.32 7.65
C TYR A 95 -11.38 -0.89 6.29
N LEU A 96 -10.45 -0.87 5.35
CA LEU A 96 -10.59 -1.42 4.01
C LEU A 96 -9.60 -2.58 3.82
N GLY A 97 -10.13 -3.78 3.60
CA GLY A 97 -9.37 -4.97 3.24
C GLY A 97 -9.61 -5.37 1.80
N ILE A 98 -8.60 -5.32 0.93
CA ILE A 98 -8.68 -5.79 -0.45
C ILE A 98 -8.42 -7.30 -0.46
N LYS A 99 -9.36 -8.12 -0.92
CA LYS A 99 -9.19 -9.58 -1.00
C LYS A 99 -8.17 -9.96 -2.08
N PRO A 100 -7.59 -11.17 -2.01
CA PRO A 100 -6.82 -11.74 -3.10
C PRO A 100 -7.62 -11.77 -4.42
N GLN A 101 -6.90 -11.74 -5.53
CA GLN A 101 -7.41 -11.94 -6.87
C GLN A 101 -7.88 -13.38 -7.03
N GLU A 102 -9.14 -13.55 -7.40
CA GLU A 102 -9.69 -14.87 -7.70
C GLU A 102 -9.72 -15.11 -9.21
N PHE A 103 -9.70 -16.39 -9.58
CA PHE A 103 -9.71 -16.89 -10.96
C PHE A 103 -10.83 -17.91 -11.12
N GLU A 104 -11.55 -17.90 -12.24
CA GLU A 104 -12.73 -18.76 -12.43
C GLU A 104 -12.39 -20.24 -12.46
N ALA A 105 -11.29 -20.59 -13.10
CA ALA A 105 -10.68 -21.90 -13.06
C ALA A 105 -9.23 -21.75 -12.62
N GLU A 106 -8.59 -22.84 -12.19
CA GLU A 106 -7.12 -22.92 -12.24
C GLU A 106 -6.73 -23.50 -13.62
N PRO A 107 -6.45 -22.67 -14.65
CA PRO A 107 -6.00 -23.18 -15.94
C PRO A 107 -4.51 -23.62 -15.90
N ASP A 108 -3.99 -24.08 -17.03
CA ASP A 108 -2.55 -24.26 -17.31
C ASP A 108 -1.85 -22.93 -17.69
N TRP A 109 -2.28 -21.81 -17.11
CA TRP A 109 -1.69 -20.47 -17.26
C TRP A 109 -0.27 -20.34 -16.69
N CYS A 110 0.45 -19.35 -17.24
CA CYS A 110 1.77 -18.92 -16.76
C CYS A 110 1.72 -18.50 -15.28
N ARG A 111 2.57 -19.08 -14.42
CA ARG A 111 2.62 -18.73 -12.98
C ARG A 111 2.86 -17.24 -12.69
N HIS A 112 3.44 -16.50 -13.64
CA HIS A 112 3.60 -15.03 -13.55
C HIS A 112 2.28 -14.30 -13.29
N ARG A 113 1.16 -14.86 -13.74
CA ARG A 113 -0.17 -14.28 -13.56
C ARG A 113 -0.67 -14.33 -12.11
N ARG A 114 -0.05 -15.14 -11.24
CA ARG A 114 -0.28 -15.16 -9.79
C ARG A 114 0.60 -14.18 -9.02
N HIS A 115 1.60 -13.58 -9.67
CA HIS A 115 2.54 -12.65 -9.04
C HIS A 115 2.38 -11.26 -9.68
N HIS A 116 1.34 -10.56 -9.26
CA HIS A 116 1.00 -9.24 -9.79
C HIS A 116 2.06 -8.20 -9.44
N SER A 117 2.37 -7.35 -10.41
CA SER A 117 3.40 -6.30 -10.29
C SER A 117 2.88 -4.92 -10.62
N ARG A 118 1.83 -4.83 -11.45
CA ARG A 118 1.15 -3.59 -11.75
C ARG A 118 0.27 -3.19 -10.57
N ARG A 119 0.46 -1.94 -10.14
CA ARG A 119 -0.22 -1.41 -8.96
C ARG A 119 -1.61 -0.89 -9.31
N LEU A 120 -2.58 -1.25 -8.49
CA LEU A 120 -3.94 -0.73 -8.57
C LEU A 120 -3.96 0.75 -8.16
N ARG A 121 -4.72 1.54 -8.91
CA ARG A 121 -4.85 2.99 -8.73
C ARG A 121 -6.29 3.37 -8.38
N LEU A 122 -6.44 4.54 -7.77
CA LEU A 122 -7.73 5.16 -7.51
C LEU A 122 -8.02 6.18 -8.63
N HIS A 123 -9.15 6.01 -9.30
CA HIS A 123 -9.66 6.92 -10.32
C HIS A 123 -10.47 8.04 -9.67
N GLU A 124 -10.34 9.25 -10.22
CA GLU A 124 -11.07 10.46 -9.80
C GLU A 124 -11.08 10.67 -8.27
N PRO A 125 -9.91 10.59 -7.59
CA PRO A 125 -9.82 10.70 -6.14
C PRO A 125 -10.44 12.00 -5.59
N GLU A 126 -10.39 13.09 -6.36
CA GLU A 126 -10.95 14.39 -6.01
C GLU A 126 -12.47 14.38 -5.78
N THR A 127 -13.18 13.39 -6.32
CA THR A 127 -14.63 13.25 -6.18
C THR A 127 -15.06 12.53 -4.90
N LEU A 128 -14.11 12.04 -4.09
CA LEU A 128 -14.42 11.46 -2.78
C LEU A 128 -15.04 12.51 -1.84
N PRO A 129 -16.12 12.18 -1.11
CA PRO A 129 -16.68 13.10 -0.11
C PRO A 129 -15.73 13.28 1.08
N ASN A 130 -15.76 14.45 1.69
CA ASN A 130 -15.05 14.70 2.95
C ASN A 130 -15.79 14.02 4.11
N LEU A 131 -15.06 13.34 4.98
CA LEU A 131 -15.59 12.67 6.17
C LEU A 131 -14.97 13.28 7.45
N PRO A 132 -15.49 14.42 7.95
CA PRO A 132 -14.88 15.17 9.06
C PRO A 132 -15.01 14.49 10.43
N PHE A 133 -15.67 13.35 10.52
CA PHE A 133 -15.88 12.57 11.75
C PHE A 133 -15.04 11.28 11.79
N VAL A 134 -14.32 10.98 10.71
CA VAL A 134 -13.45 9.81 10.64
C VAL A 134 -12.11 10.12 11.29
N THR A 135 -11.74 9.32 12.28
CA THR A 135 -10.54 9.52 13.12
C THR A 135 -9.43 8.51 12.86
N SER A 136 -9.72 7.40 12.18
CA SER A 136 -8.68 6.44 11.78
C SER A 136 -8.94 5.85 10.40
N LEU A 137 -7.85 5.61 9.66
CA LEU A 137 -7.88 4.97 8.35
C LEU A 137 -6.93 3.77 8.34
N THR A 138 -7.46 2.60 8.01
CA THR A 138 -6.68 1.40 7.73
C THR A 138 -6.99 0.90 6.34
N ILE A 139 -5.97 0.78 5.48
CA ILE A 139 -6.10 0.14 4.16
C ILE A 139 -5.05 -0.95 4.03
N ARG A 140 -5.46 -2.16 3.67
CA ARG A 140 -4.54 -3.28 3.45
C ARG A 140 -4.99 -4.21 2.35
N SER A 141 -4.03 -4.75 1.61
CA SER A 141 -4.27 -6.00 0.90
C SER A 141 -4.29 -7.15 1.89
N MET A 142 -5.26 -8.03 1.75
CA MET A 142 -5.42 -9.20 2.56
C MET A 142 -4.71 -10.38 1.93
N SER A 143 -4.28 -11.28 2.79
CA SER A 143 -3.88 -12.61 2.39
C SER A 143 -4.36 -13.61 3.42
N LEU A 144 -4.54 -14.85 2.97
CA LEU A 144 -4.94 -15.99 3.80
C LEU A 144 -3.87 -17.07 3.65
N GLY A 145 -3.44 -17.64 4.79
CA GLY A 145 -2.48 -18.75 4.82
C GLY A 145 -1.11 -18.44 4.19
N SER A 146 -0.52 -19.44 3.53
CA SER A 146 0.80 -19.36 2.88
C SER A 146 0.85 -18.42 1.66
N GLY A 147 -0.30 -17.96 1.16
CA GLY A 147 -0.36 -16.97 0.09
C GLY A 147 0.24 -15.62 0.48
N ALA A 148 0.29 -15.31 1.79
CA ALA A 148 0.82 -14.04 2.30
C ALA A 148 2.33 -13.96 2.15
N GLU A 149 3.00 -15.08 2.40
CA GLU A 149 4.44 -15.23 2.35
C GLU A 149 4.95 -15.12 0.91
N ASN A 150 4.20 -15.68 -0.04
CA ASN A 150 4.57 -15.70 -1.46
C ASN A 150 3.97 -14.52 -2.26
N ALA A 151 3.16 -13.68 -1.61
CA ALA A 151 2.37 -12.63 -2.26
C ALA A 151 1.55 -13.13 -3.46
N THR A 152 1.14 -14.41 -3.41
CA THR A 152 0.43 -15.09 -4.50
C THR A 152 -1.01 -14.58 -4.57
N ASP A 153 -1.45 -14.25 -5.78
CA ASP A 153 -2.76 -13.73 -6.14
C ASP A 153 -3.09 -12.38 -5.49
N ILE A 154 -2.17 -11.73 -4.81
CA ILE A 154 -2.47 -10.44 -4.19
C ILE A 154 -2.07 -9.33 -5.17
N ARG A 155 -2.98 -8.39 -5.44
CA ARG A 155 -2.69 -7.23 -6.27
C ARG A 155 -2.04 -6.12 -5.44
N PRO A 156 -0.90 -5.57 -5.87
CA PRO A 156 -0.28 -4.47 -5.16
C PRO A 156 -1.10 -3.20 -5.32
N LEU A 157 -1.28 -2.45 -4.24
CA LEU A 157 -1.92 -1.14 -4.27
C LEU A 157 -0.85 -0.06 -4.49
N SER A 158 -1.16 0.98 -5.27
CA SER A 158 -0.29 2.17 -5.30
C SER A 158 -0.29 2.83 -3.92
N ALA A 159 0.90 3.27 -3.47
CA ALA A 159 1.04 3.99 -2.21
C ALA A 159 0.30 5.35 -2.22
N LEU A 160 -0.09 5.84 -3.41
CA LEU A 160 -0.94 7.03 -3.54
C LEU A 160 -2.38 6.80 -3.09
N VAL A 161 -2.94 5.61 -3.29
CA VAL A 161 -4.35 5.32 -2.95
C VAL A 161 -4.67 5.61 -1.48
N PRO A 162 -3.91 5.12 -0.48
CA PRO A 162 -4.18 5.45 0.91
C PRO A 162 -3.98 6.94 1.20
N LEU A 163 -3.03 7.62 0.57
CA LEU A 163 -2.83 9.07 0.74
C LEU A 163 -4.01 9.87 0.16
N GLN A 164 -4.47 9.51 -1.03
CA GLN A 164 -5.64 10.10 -1.68
C GLN A 164 -6.92 9.85 -0.87
N CYS A 165 -7.05 8.70 -0.21
CA CYS A 165 -8.14 8.46 0.73
C CYS A 165 -8.01 9.32 2.00
N LEU A 166 -6.79 9.46 2.52
CA LEU A 166 -6.46 10.14 3.79
C LEU A 166 -6.77 11.65 3.75
N VAL A 167 -6.48 12.33 2.63
CA VAL A 167 -6.72 13.77 2.49
C VAL A 167 -8.20 14.18 2.48
N HIS A 168 -9.13 13.22 2.42
CA HIS A 168 -10.57 13.44 2.55
C HIS A 168 -11.08 13.21 3.98
N LEU A 169 -10.20 13.02 4.95
CA LEU A 169 -10.54 12.73 6.36
C LEU A 169 -9.98 13.84 7.30
N PRO A 170 -10.58 15.04 7.36
CA PRO A 170 -10.01 16.18 8.09
C PRO A 170 -9.73 15.94 9.59
N ALA A 171 -10.46 15.02 10.23
CA ALA A 171 -10.28 14.69 11.64
C ALA A 171 -9.45 13.41 11.89
N VAL A 172 -8.79 12.87 10.86
CA VAL A 172 -8.00 11.65 10.99
C VAL A 172 -6.83 11.86 11.94
N GLN A 173 -6.72 11.01 12.95
CA GLN A 173 -5.66 11.03 13.94
C GLN A 173 -4.68 9.88 13.73
N GLU A 174 -5.15 8.77 13.16
CA GLU A 174 -4.37 7.55 12.98
C GLU A 174 -4.47 7.02 11.55
N TRP A 175 -3.30 6.79 10.93
CA TRP A 175 -3.16 6.10 9.65
C TRP A 175 -2.41 4.78 9.83
N ASN A 176 -3.06 3.67 9.49
CA ASN A 176 -2.46 2.36 9.50
C ASN A 176 -2.40 1.79 8.07
N ALA A 177 -1.20 1.58 7.55
CA ALA A 177 -0.93 0.92 6.29
C ALA A 177 -0.01 -0.29 6.57
N PRO A 178 -0.57 -1.45 6.95
CA PRO A 178 0.22 -2.59 7.38
C PRO A 178 0.88 -3.32 6.20
N TRP A 179 0.59 -2.90 4.96
CA TRP A 179 1.32 -3.36 3.78
C TRP A 179 1.19 -2.39 2.58
N LEU A 180 2.26 -1.62 2.32
CA LEU A 180 2.42 -0.70 1.17
C LEU A 180 3.17 -1.33 -0.01
N TRP A 181 3.29 -2.66 -0.01
CA TRP A 181 3.70 -3.43 -1.17
C TRP A 181 5.11 -3.15 -1.70
N GLU A 182 6.05 -2.89 -0.81
CA GLU A 182 7.45 -3.19 -1.09
C GLU A 182 7.66 -4.68 -0.90
N ARG A 183 8.22 -5.32 -1.92
CA ARG A 183 8.73 -6.69 -1.82
C ARG A 183 10.24 -6.56 -1.82
N PRO A 184 10.85 -6.30 -0.66
CA PRO A 184 12.24 -5.86 -0.62
C PRO A 184 13.18 -6.92 -1.20
N MET A 185 12.79 -8.20 -1.24
CA MET A 185 13.67 -9.29 -1.68
C MET A 185 12.90 -10.49 -2.31
N PRO A 186 13.53 -11.23 -3.23
CA PRO A 186 13.18 -12.61 -3.55
C PRO A 186 13.39 -13.48 -2.33
N ALA A 187 12.43 -14.38 -2.09
CA ALA A 187 12.61 -15.46 -1.15
C ALA A 187 13.75 -16.40 -1.60
N SER A 188 14.43 -17.04 -0.65
CA SER A 188 15.45 -18.05 -0.85
C SER A 188 14.73 -19.31 -1.29
N MET A 189 14.39 -19.35 -2.57
CA MET A 189 13.66 -20.46 -3.15
C MET A 189 14.67 -21.49 -3.64
N PRO A 190 14.48 -22.80 -3.36
CA PRO A 190 15.32 -23.85 -3.93
C PRO A 190 15.34 -23.81 -5.47
N SER A 191 14.21 -23.39 -6.07
CA SER A 191 14.12 -23.18 -7.51
C SER A 191 14.61 -21.79 -7.89
N ARG A 192 15.77 -21.76 -8.55
CA ARG A 192 16.31 -20.57 -9.22
C ARG A 192 15.29 -19.95 -10.19
N VAL A 193 14.59 -20.78 -10.96
CA VAL A 193 13.56 -20.34 -11.92
C VAL A 193 12.41 -19.63 -11.20
N MET A 194 11.95 -20.16 -10.06
CA MET A 194 10.91 -19.48 -9.26
C MET A 194 11.39 -18.14 -8.72
N ARG A 195 12.62 -18.11 -8.19
CA ARG A 195 13.23 -16.90 -7.62
C ARG A 195 13.42 -15.79 -8.66
N GLU A 196 13.97 -16.12 -9.82
CA GLU A 196 14.42 -15.14 -10.81
C GLU A 196 13.32 -14.77 -11.80
N ASN A 197 12.46 -15.73 -12.19
CA ASN A 197 11.47 -15.46 -13.22
C ASN A 197 10.11 -15.10 -12.62
N TYR A 198 9.62 -15.80 -11.60
CA TYR A 198 8.21 -15.69 -11.18
C TYR A 198 7.97 -14.76 -10.00
N THR A 199 8.83 -14.81 -8.99
CA THR A 199 8.60 -14.07 -7.74
C THR A 199 9.33 -12.73 -7.69
N TRP A 200 10.20 -12.44 -8.65
CA TRP A 200 10.97 -11.20 -8.71
C TRP A 200 10.04 -10.00 -8.93
N PRO A 201 9.91 -9.07 -7.96
CA PRO A 201 9.18 -7.83 -8.18
C PRO A 201 9.93 -7.00 -9.23
N TRP A 202 9.21 -6.55 -10.26
CA TRP A 202 9.78 -5.76 -11.33
C TRP A 202 10.33 -4.43 -10.80
N GLU A 203 11.56 -4.12 -11.19
CA GLU A 203 12.34 -3.01 -10.65
C GLU A 203 11.68 -1.66 -10.96
N GLY A 204 11.22 -1.48 -12.20
CA GLY A 204 10.52 -0.26 -12.65
C GLY A 204 9.29 0.06 -11.79
N PRO A 205 8.26 -0.80 -11.76
CA PRO A 205 7.07 -0.58 -10.93
C PRO A 205 7.35 -0.41 -9.42
N LEU A 206 8.41 -1.04 -8.90
CA LEU A 206 8.81 -0.86 -7.50
C LEU A 206 9.43 0.52 -7.28
N ARG A 207 10.38 0.91 -8.14
CA ARG A 207 11.02 2.23 -8.14
C ARG A 207 9.99 3.34 -8.31
N ASP A 208 9.14 3.24 -9.32
CA ASP A 208 8.10 4.24 -9.61
C ASP A 208 7.20 4.47 -8.39
N ALA A 209 6.85 3.41 -7.64
CA ALA A 209 6.04 3.54 -6.43
C ALA A 209 6.75 4.27 -5.29
N ARG A 210 8.07 4.07 -5.12
CA ARG A 210 8.87 4.80 -4.15
C ARG A 210 8.93 6.29 -4.50
N HIS A 211 9.16 6.60 -5.78
CA HIS A 211 9.15 7.97 -6.28
C HIS A 211 7.76 8.63 -6.16
N GLU A 212 6.69 7.93 -6.55
CA GLU A 212 5.30 8.40 -6.39
C GLU A 212 5.00 8.73 -4.93
N PHE A 213 5.37 7.86 -3.98
CA PHE A 213 5.17 8.10 -2.55
C PHE A 213 5.95 9.33 -2.07
N GLY A 214 7.25 9.39 -2.35
CA GLY A 214 8.11 10.51 -1.91
C GLY A 214 7.65 11.84 -2.49
N ALA A 215 7.28 11.86 -3.77
CA ALA A 215 6.72 13.03 -4.44
C ALA A 215 5.39 13.45 -3.82
N ALA A 216 4.51 12.50 -3.49
CA ALA A 216 3.20 12.81 -2.91
C ALA A 216 3.29 13.44 -1.51
N ILE A 217 4.27 13.07 -0.69
CA ILE A 217 4.49 13.72 0.60
C ILE A 217 5.18 15.07 0.45
N THR A 218 6.09 15.18 -0.51
CA THR A 218 6.91 16.38 -0.72
C THR A 218 6.13 17.50 -1.41
N ASP A 219 5.35 17.18 -2.43
CA ASP A 219 4.53 18.10 -3.23
C ASP A 219 3.05 17.63 -3.21
N GLN A 220 2.43 17.81 -2.05
CA GLN A 220 1.06 17.33 -1.78
C GLN A 220 0.03 17.99 -2.69
N GLU A 221 0.16 19.28 -2.99
CA GLU A 221 -0.80 20.00 -3.84
C GLU A 221 -0.86 19.41 -5.25
N LYS A 222 0.30 19.07 -5.83
CA LYS A 222 0.37 18.47 -7.15
C LYS A 222 -0.13 17.03 -7.18
N HIS A 223 0.20 16.23 -6.17
CA HIS A 223 0.01 14.77 -6.21
C HIS A 223 -1.24 14.29 -5.47
N LEU A 224 -1.82 15.10 -4.59
CA LEU A 224 -2.99 14.78 -3.78
C LEU A 224 -4.17 15.71 -4.10
N CYS A 225 -4.34 16.07 -5.37
CA CYS A 225 -5.48 16.82 -5.91
C CYS A 225 -5.72 18.17 -5.20
N GLY A 226 -4.65 18.94 -4.97
CA GLY A 226 -4.71 20.24 -4.30
C GLY A 226 -4.99 20.17 -2.80
N ARG A 227 -4.96 18.97 -2.20
CA ARG A 227 -5.22 18.76 -0.77
C ARG A 227 -3.94 18.44 -0.03
N ARG A 228 -3.97 18.68 1.28
CA ARG A 228 -2.87 18.38 2.19
C ARG A 228 -3.26 17.28 3.15
N ILE A 229 -2.27 16.50 3.58
CA ILE A 229 -2.42 15.55 4.68
C ILE A 229 -2.93 16.31 5.91
N PRO A 230 -4.00 15.85 6.57
CA PRO A 230 -4.57 16.55 7.71
C PRO A 230 -3.56 16.74 8.84
N ALA A 231 -3.47 17.96 9.40
CA ALA A 231 -2.62 18.27 10.55
C ALA A 231 -3.07 17.56 11.83
N SER A 232 -4.31 17.04 11.86
CA SER A 232 -4.85 16.19 12.92
C SER A 232 -4.17 14.82 12.98
N LEU A 233 -3.50 14.38 11.91
CA LEU A 233 -2.80 13.10 11.85
C LEU A 233 -1.56 13.17 12.72
N THR A 234 -1.61 12.46 13.85
CA THR A 234 -0.53 12.43 14.86
C THR A 234 0.06 11.03 15.03
N ARG A 235 -0.53 10.01 14.39
CA ARG A 235 -0.11 8.61 14.53
C ARG A 235 -0.07 7.94 13.15
N ALA A 236 1.05 7.32 12.81
CA ALA A 236 1.15 6.53 11.58
C ALA A 236 1.88 5.21 11.81
N SER A 237 1.37 4.14 11.20
CA SER A 237 2.03 2.83 11.10
C SER A 237 2.15 2.46 9.63
N LEU A 238 3.32 2.62 9.04
CA LEU A 238 3.59 2.42 7.62
C LEU A 238 4.54 1.25 7.40
N HIS A 239 3.99 0.14 6.95
CA HIS A 239 4.74 -1.09 6.71
C HIS A 239 4.81 -1.36 5.23
N PHE A 240 6.00 -1.27 4.67
CA PHE A 240 6.25 -1.52 3.27
C PHE A 240 6.25 -3.03 2.96
N TRP A 241 6.59 -3.89 3.93
CA TRP A 241 6.41 -5.37 3.87
C TRP A 241 5.68 -5.93 5.11
N PRO A 242 5.10 -7.15 5.04
CA PRO A 242 4.33 -7.73 6.14
C PRO A 242 5.21 -8.33 7.25
N PHE A 243 4.66 -8.47 8.46
CA PHE A 243 5.41 -8.89 9.66
C PHE A 243 6.00 -10.30 9.58
N PHE A 244 5.39 -11.19 8.79
CA PHE A 244 5.80 -12.59 8.70
C PHE A 244 6.89 -12.86 7.65
N SER A 245 7.44 -11.82 7.01
CA SER A 245 8.45 -11.97 5.95
C SER A 245 9.90 -11.94 6.45
N LEU A 246 10.21 -12.69 7.52
CA LEU A 246 11.60 -12.89 8.00
C LEU A 246 12.27 -14.09 7.30
N PRO A 247 13.56 -14.33 7.55
CA PRO A 247 14.74 -14.01 6.76
C PRO A 247 15.05 -15.06 5.66
N GLN A 248 14.11 -15.33 4.75
CA GLN A 248 14.42 -16.14 3.56
C GLN A 248 15.03 -15.27 2.45
N HIS A 249 15.86 -14.28 2.75
CA HIS A 249 16.22 -13.28 1.74
C HIS A 249 17.60 -13.63 1.18
N ASP A 250 17.68 -13.89 -0.12
CA ASP A 250 18.92 -14.31 -0.78
C ASP A 250 19.85 -13.10 -0.96
N GLN A 251 20.82 -12.95 -0.05
CA GLN A 251 21.75 -11.81 -0.06
C GLN A 251 22.84 -11.92 -1.15
N SER A 252 22.95 -13.07 -1.81
CA SER A 252 23.94 -13.30 -2.87
C SER A 252 23.56 -12.68 -4.22
N VAL A 253 22.32 -12.20 -4.35
CA VAL A 253 21.79 -11.70 -5.62
C VAL A 253 21.81 -10.17 -5.62
N ALA A 254 22.31 -9.61 -6.72
CA ALA A 254 22.24 -8.19 -7.03
C ALA A 254 20.78 -7.66 -7.00
N ARG A 255 20.63 -6.38 -6.72
CA ARG A 255 19.40 -5.66 -6.41
C ARG A 255 19.32 -4.38 -7.24
N PRO A 256 18.13 -4.02 -7.71
CA PRO A 256 17.95 -2.79 -8.44
C PRO A 256 18.32 -1.56 -7.59
N ASN A 257 18.86 -0.57 -8.27
CA ASN A 257 18.82 0.79 -7.77
C ASN A 257 17.38 1.34 -7.91
N LEU A 258 16.72 1.51 -6.76
CA LEU A 258 15.36 2.06 -6.64
C LEU A 258 15.35 3.56 -6.34
N VAL A 259 16.50 4.22 -6.34
CA VAL A 259 16.70 5.65 -6.02
C VAL A 259 16.87 6.48 -7.29
N HIS A 260 17.66 6.01 -8.26
CA HIS A 260 17.92 6.73 -9.49
C HIS A 260 16.61 6.96 -10.28
N PRO A 261 16.30 8.17 -10.78
CA PRO A 261 17.22 9.29 -11.00
C PRO A 261 17.30 10.32 -9.85
N ALA A 262 16.71 10.05 -8.69
CA ALA A 262 16.86 10.93 -7.54
C ALA A 262 18.26 10.78 -6.92
N ASP A 263 18.74 11.82 -6.23
CA ASP A 263 19.99 11.76 -5.47
C ASP A 263 19.82 11.13 -4.08
N LYS A 264 18.60 11.19 -3.56
CA LYS A 264 18.21 10.71 -2.23
C LYS A 264 17.03 9.78 -2.35
N ASP A 265 16.97 8.82 -1.44
CA ASP A 265 15.86 7.88 -1.42
C ASP A 265 14.51 8.59 -1.22
N PRO A 266 13.58 8.54 -2.21
CA PRO A 266 12.32 9.28 -2.14
C PRO A 266 11.44 8.87 -0.97
N VAL A 267 11.45 7.59 -0.60
CA VAL A 267 10.66 7.10 0.55
C VAL A 267 11.23 7.63 1.86
N SER A 268 12.54 7.56 2.06
CA SER A 268 13.18 8.11 3.26
C SER A 268 12.91 9.60 3.42
N VAL A 269 13.07 10.39 2.36
CA VAL A 269 12.77 11.82 2.37
C VAL A 269 11.29 12.09 2.66
N GLY A 270 10.38 11.34 2.03
CA GLY A 270 8.94 11.46 2.29
C GLY A 270 8.58 11.12 3.74
N LEU A 271 9.12 10.04 4.28
CA LEU A 271 8.90 9.64 5.67
C LEU A 271 9.50 10.64 6.66
N CYS A 272 10.66 11.23 6.36
CA CYS A 272 11.24 12.32 7.16
C CYS A 272 10.27 13.49 7.28
N LYS A 273 9.72 13.94 6.14
CA LYS A 273 8.76 15.05 6.08
C LYS A 273 7.46 14.70 6.79
N LEU A 274 6.93 13.49 6.60
CA LEU A 274 5.72 13.04 7.31
C LEU A 274 5.95 12.99 8.82
N GLY A 275 7.11 12.52 9.27
CA GLY A 275 7.46 12.37 10.68
C GLY A 275 7.42 13.68 11.48
N ALA A 276 7.61 14.84 10.83
CA ALA A 276 7.63 16.14 11.50
C ALA A 276 6.32 16.50 12.23
N GLN A 277 5.16 16.02 11.75
CA GLN A 277 3.86 16.23 12.40
C GLN A 277 3.43 15.10 13.33
N LEU A 278 4.16 13.98 13.37
CA LEU A 278 3.74 12.77 14.07
C LEU A 278 4.24 12.74 15.51
N SER A 279 3.40 12.17 16.39
CA SER A 279 3.73 11.85 17.77
C SER A 279 4.09 10.37 17.98
N LEU A 280 3.48 9.49 17.18
CA LEU A 280 3.76 8.06 17.16
C LEU A 280 3.99 7.62 15.72
N PHE A 281 5.17 7.06 15.45
CA PHE A 281 5.54 6.65 14.11
C PHE A 281 6.19 5.27 14.12
N ASP A 282 5.49 4.29 13.54
CA ASP A 282 5.96 2.92 13.33
C ASP A 282 6.21 2.73 11.83
N VAL A 283 7.46 2.48 11.46
CA VAL A 283 7.91 2.33 10.08
C VAL A 283 8.60 0.99 9.93
N ARG A 284 8.26 0.32 8.83
CA ARG A 284 8.99 -0.82 8.32
C ARG A 284 9.29 -0.60 6.85
N ALA A 285 10.54 -0.33 6.49
CA ALA A 285 10.89 0.13 5.14
C ALA A 285 12.37 -0.08 4.79
N VAL A 286 12.69 -0.19 3.49
CA VAL A 286 14.04 -0.09 2.97
C VAL A 286 14.32 1.40 2.90
N VAL A 287 15.26 1.91 3.68
CA VAL A 287 15.46 3.35 3.91
C VAL A 287 16.93 3.69 3.99
N THR A 288 17.26 4.98 3.80
CA THR A 288 18.56 5.60 4.04
C THR A 288 18.53 6.47 5.30
N SER A 289 19.68 7.04 5.67
CA SER A 289 19.79 8.05 6.72
C SER A 289 18.96 9.30 6.46
N ASP A 290 18.54 9.55 5.20
CA ASP A 290 17.65 10.67 4.84
C ASP A 290 16.25 10.57 5.47
N LEU A 291 15.94 9.46 6.15
CA LEU A 291 14.75 9.30 6.98
C LEU A 291 14.72 10.24 8.18
N PHE A 292 15.89 10.64 8.69
CA PHE A 292 16.00 11.48 9.87
C PHE A 292 16.20 12.95 9.48
N PRO A 293 15.61 13.90 10.24
CA PRO A 293 15.84 15.31 9.99
C PRO A 293 17.32 15.66 10.22
N SER A 294 17.87 16.50 9.35
CA SER A 294 19.21 17.06 9.56
C SER A 294 19.24 17.90 10.84
N PRO A 295 20.34 17.91 11.61
CA PRO A 295 20.49 18.80 12.77
C PRO A 295 20.28 20.29 12.43
N GLU A 296 20.55 20.67 11.19
CA GLU A 296 20.41 22.04 10.68
C GLU A 296 19.02 22.32 10.09
N ALA A 297 18.12 21.33 10.07
CA ALA A 297 16.80 21.51 9.48
C ALA A 297 15.93 22.47 10.32
N PRO A 298 15.06 23.27 9.68
CA PRO A 298 14.10 24.14 10.35
C PRO A 298 13.25 23.42 11.41
N ALA A 299 12.80 24.16 12.43
CA ALA A 299 12.07 23.60 13.57
C ALA A 299 10.75 22.88 13.18
N ASP A 300 10.10 23.30 12.10
CA ASP A 300 8.90 22.68 11.52
C ASP A 300 9.18 21.38 10.75
N GLN A 301 10.44 21.08 10.48
CA GLN A 301 10.90 19.81 9.88
C GLN A 301 11.53 18.88 10.93
N GLN A 302 11.84 19.41 12.12
CA GLN A 302 12.29 18.60 13.25
C GLN A 302 11.14 17.78 13.81
N TRP A 303 11.46 16.57 14.29
CA TRP A 303 10.50 15.66 14.92
C TRP A 303 10.20 16.04 16.38
N SER A 304 9.91 17.32 16.63
CA SER A 304 9.75 17.89 17.97
C SER A 304 8.55 17.34 18.75
N GLN A 305 7.53 16.83 18.04
CA GLN A 305 6.32 16.23 18.64
C GLN A 305 6.45 14.71 18.84
N MET A 306 7.51 14.10 18.32
CA MET A 306 7.68 12.65 18.29
C MET A 306 7.93 12.12 19.70
N ARG A 307 6.99 11.29 20.20
CA ARG A 307 7.08 10.63 21.51
C ARG A 307 7.61 9.21 21.39
N ARG A 308 7.29 8.53 20.27
CA ARG A 308 7.74 7.17 20.00
C ARG A 308 7.96 7.00 18.50
N PHE A 309 9.19 6.62 18.17
CA PHE A 309 9.57 6.17 16.85
C PHE A 309 10.00 4.71 16.92
N ARG A 310 9.45 3.88 16.04
CA ARG A 310 9.87 2.49 15.84
C ARG A 310 10.25 2.33 14.37
N LEU A 311 11.47 1.86 14.13
CA LEU A 311 11.97 1.53 12.81
C LEU A 311 12.35 0.06 12.76
N GLU A 312 11.77 -0.66 11.80
CA GLU A 312 12.30 -1.93 11.31
C GLU A 312 12.84 -1.68 9.90
N PHE A 313 14.16 -1.67 9.72
CA PHE A 313 14.77 -1.47 8.41
C PHE A 313 15.40 -2.75 7.90
N HIS A 314 15.43 -2.90 6.58
CA HIS A 314 16.07 -4.03 5.92
C HIS A 314 17.58 -3.78 5.78
N THR A 315 18.41 -4.83 5.75
CA THR A 315 19.85 -4.71 5.53
C THR A 315 20.22 -4.31 4.10
N LEU A 316 19.26 -4.40 3.17
CA LEU A 316 19.33 -3.85 1.82
C LEU A 316 19.20 -2.34 1.88
N ARG A 317 19.97 -1.63 1.07
CA ARG A 317 19.82 -0.21 0.80
C ARG A 317 18.94 0.01 -0.43
N PRO A 318 18.21 1.14 -0.50
CA PRO A 318 17.39 1.45 -1.67
C PRO A 318 18.15 1.55 -3.00
N ASP A 319 19.46 1.81 -2.96
CA ASP A 319 20.33 1.90 -4.15
C ASP A 319 20.82 0.53 -4.65
N GLY A 320 20.37 -0.57 -4.04
CA GLY A 320 20.74 -1.94 -4.39
C GLY A 320 21.86 -2.52 -3.52
N ARG A 321 22.65 -1.67 -2.86
CA ARG A 321 23.79 -2.12 -2.05
C ARG A 321 23.36 -2.68 -0.70
N TRP A 322 24.29 -3.31 0.01
CA TRP A 322 24.04 -3.80 1.36
C TRP A 322 24.60 -2.85 2.42
N TYR A 323 23.91 -2.72 3.56
CA TYR A 323 24.45 -2.03 4.73
C TYR A 323 25.60 -2.79 5.39
N PHE A 324 25.58 -4.12 5.23
CA PHE A 324 26.55 -5.02 5.81
C PHE A 324 27.10 -5.89 4.68
N VAL A 325 28.41 -5.82 4.47
CA VAL A 325 29.13 -6.68 3.54
C VAL A 325 29.47 -8.00 4.25
N GLY A 326 29.54 -9.10 3.51
CA GLY A 326 29.94 -10.39 4.07
C GLY A 326 31.32 -10.35 4.73
N PRO A 327 31.62 -11.28 5.66
CA PRO A 327 32.90 -11.29 6.39
C PRO A 327 34.12 -11.46 5.49
N GLY A 328 33.96 -11.93 4.25
CA GLY A 328 35.02 -12.01 3.23
C GLY A 328 35.08 -10.81 2.29
N GLY A 329 34.30 -9.75 2.53
CA GLY A 329 34.21 -8.59 1.65
C GLY A 329 33.27 -8.79 0.46
N GLU A 330 32.36 -9.78 0.53
CA GLU A 330 31.44 -10.07 -0.56
C GLU A 330 30.31 -9.03 -0.63
N ASP A 331 30.42 -8.10 -1.58
CA ASP A 331 29.29 -7.25 -2.02
C ASP A 331 28.90 -7.65 -3.45
N PRO A 332 27.67 -8.17 -3.69
CA PRO A 332 27.20 -8.49 -5.03
C PRO A 332 27.12 -7.27 -5.98
N HIS A 333 27.34 -6.06 -5.48
CA HIS A 333 27.40 -4.80 -6.24
C HIS A 333 28.79 -4.13 -6.29
N ASP A 334 29.87 -4.82 -5.93
CA ASP A 334 31.22 -4.20 -5.88
C ASP A 334 31.86 -3.94 -7.26
N SER A 335 31.12 -4.09 -8.36
CA SER A 335 31.56 -3.65 -9.69
C SER A 335 31.15 -2.20 -9.93
N GLU A 336 32.07 -1.38 -10.48
CA GLU A 336 31.83 0.04 -10.81
C GLU A 336 30.60 0.31 -11.71
N GLU A 337 30.01 -0.73 -12.30
CA GLU A 337 28.87 -0.65 -13.23
C GLU A 337 27.49 -0.79 -12.57
N GLY A 338 27.41 -1.14 -11.28
CA GLY A 338 26.13 -1.27 -10.55
C GLY A 338 25.41 -2.60 -10.76
#